data_AF-Q2BY16-F1
#
_entry.id   AF-Q2BY16-F1
#
_cell.length_a   1.000
_cell.length_b   1.000
_cell.length_c   1.000
_cell.angle_alpha   90.00
_cell.angle_beta   90.00
_cell.angle_gamma   90.00
#
_symmetry.space_group_name_H-M   'P 1'
#
loop_
_entity.id
_entity.type
_entity.pdbx_description
1 polymer ?
#
loop_
_entity_poly.entity_id
_entity_poly.type
_entity_poly.pdbx_seq_one_letter_code
_entity_poly.pdbx_strand_id
1 'polypeptide(L)'
;MENILIAIISSISSVSLIALLTFLCRNWLLERLKASVKHEYDLKLESYKSQITRREQAYEEIIVALYDMIKYFRVHKEDYGQGTGLSDERERELLQKYIKASSSLSKATDIGSFYISQNSVDILQKLRSREILDYYNEPKFEFYEQEFQEHDKALKELLVSAKKDLKRT
;
A
#
# COMPACT_ATOMS: atom_id res chain seq x y z
N MET A 1 -34.56 -34.45 -53.65
CA MET A 1 -33.94 -33.33 -52.90
C MET A 1 -32.41 -33.33 -53.03
N GLU A 2 -31.74 -34.48 -53.12
CA GLU A 2 -30.28 -34.56 -53.30
C GLU A 2 -29.74 -33.83 -54.55
N ASN A 3 -30.42 -33.94 -55.69
CA ASN A 3 -29.94 -33.30 -56.94
C ASN A 3 -29.93 -31.76 -56.88
N ILE A 4 -30.83 -31.15 -56.10
CA ILE A 4 -30.87 -29.69 -55.91
C ILE A 4 -29.70 -29.26 -55.01
N LEU A 5 -29.42 -30.01 -53.95
CA LEU A 5 -28.26 -29.80 -53.08
C LEU A 5 -26.93 -29.88 -53.85
N ILE A 6 -26.79 -30.89 -54.72
CA ILE A 6 -25.58 -31.09 -55.53
C ILE A 6 -25.38 -29.96 -56.56
N ALA A 7 -26.46 -29.48 -57.19
CA ALA A 7 -26.40 -28.37 -58.15
C ALA A 7 -26.06 -27.01 -57.50
N ILE A 8 -26.49 -26.80 -56.25
CA ILE A 8 -26.12 -25.61 -55.47
C ILE A 8 -24.66 -25.67 -55.04
N ILE A 9 -24.15 -26.86 -54.68
CA ILE A 9 -22.74 -27.05 -54.29
C ILE A 9 -21.80 -26.90 -55.49
N SER A 10 -22.20 -27.37 -56.67
CA SER A 10 -21.37 -27.29 -57.90
C SER A 10 -21.31 -25.90 -58.54
N SER A 11 -22.18 -24.97 -58.13
CA SER A 11 -22.20 -23.57 -58.60
C SER A 11 -21.35 -22.62 -57.74
N ILE A 12 -20.74 -23.12 -56.66
CA ILE A 12 -19.78 -22.36 -55.85
C ILE A 12 -18.48 -22.22 -56.63
N SER A 13 -18.20 -21.01 -57.10
CA SER A 13 -16.94 -20.70 -57.76
C SER A 13 -15.77 -20.74 -56.78
N SER A 14 -14.58 -21.12 -57.25
CA SER A 14 -13.35 -21.08 -56.44
C SER A 14 -13.09 -19.70 -55.81
N VAL A 15 -13.52 -18.63 -56.49
CA VAL A 15 -13.44 -17.24 -56.02
C VAL A 15 -14.29 -17.00 -54.77
N SER A 16 -15.50 -17.57 -54.68
CA SER A 16 -16.36 -17.36 -53.51
C SER A 16 -15.84 -18.09 -52.26
N LEU A 17 -15.25 -19.28 -52.44
CA LEU A 17 -14.57 -20.01 -51.35
C LEU A 17 -13.35 -19.24 -50.82
N ILE A 18 -12.54 -18.67 -51.72
CA ILE A 18 -11.38 -17.85 -51.33
C ILE A 18 -11.83 -16.59 -50.59
N ALA A 19 -12.90 -15.94 -51.06
CA ALA A 19 -13.46 -14.76 -50.40
C ALA A 19 -13.96 -15.07 -48.99
N LEU A 20 -14.70 -16.18 -48.82
CA LEU A 20 -15.17 -16.65 -47.51
C LEU A 20 -13.99 -16.96 -46.59
N LEU A 21 -12.99 -17.70 -47.08
CA LEU A 21 -11.82 -18.08 -46.28
C LEU A 21 -11.01 -16.85 -45.85
N THR A 22 -10.81 -15.90 -46.75
CA THR A 22 -10.12 -14.63 -46.47
C THR A 22 -10.90 -13.81 -45.43
N PHE A 23 -12.22 -13.75 -45.55
CA PHE A 23 -13.09 -13.07 -44.59
C PHE A 23 -12.98 -13.69 -43.19
N LEU A 24 -13.04 -15.03 -43.09
CA LEU A 24 -12.92 -15.76 -41.83
C LEU A 24 -11.53 -15.59 -41.21
N CYS A 25 -10.45 -15.72 -41.98
CA CYS A 25 -9.09 -15.50 -41.49
C CYS A 25 -8.90 -14.06 -40.98
N ARG A 26 -9.41 -13.06 -41.72
CA ARG A 26 -9.37 -11.66 -41.28
C ARG A 26 -10.12 -11.47 -39.97
N ASN A 27 -11.32 -12.00 -39.85
CA ASN A 27 -12.13 -11.86 -38.64
C ASN A 27 -11.48 -12.58 -37.43
N TRP A 28 -10.96 -13.79 -37.65
CA TRP A 28 -10.26 -14.56 -36.63
C TRP A 28 -8.99 -13.85 -36.15
N LEU A 29 -8.17 -13.32 -37.07
CA LEU A 29 -6.97 -12.55 -36.71
C LEU A 29 -7.33 -11.27 -35.94
N LEU A 30 -8.37 -10.55 -36.35
CA LEU A 30 -8.83 -9.36 -35.65
C LEU A 30 -9.28 -9.68 -34.23
N GLU A 31 -10.10 -10.71 -34.03
CA GLU A 31 -10.55 -11.12 -32.70
C GLU A 31 -9.38 -11.61 -31.84
N ARG A 32 -8.43 -12.36 -32.41
CA ARG A 32 -7.24 -12.80 -31.67
C ARG A 32 -6.36 -11.64 -31.23
N LEU A 33 -6.15 -10.66 -32.11
CA LEU A 33 -5.38 -9.44 -31.78
C LEU A 33 -6.09 -8.61 -30.72
N LYS A 34 -7.40 -8.36 -30.87
CA LYS A 34 -8.21 -7.66 -29.85
C LYS A 34 -8.11 -8.36 -28.50
N ALA A 35 -8.24 -9.69 -28.47
CA ALA A 35 -8.13 -10.48 -27.25
C ALA A 35 -6.74 -10.36 -26.62
N SER A 36 -5.66 -10.37 -27.41
CA SER A 36 -4.29 -10.20 -26.91
C SER A 36 -4.08 -8.80 -26.32
N VAL A 37 -4.49 -7.76 -27.04
CA VAL A 37 -4.36 -6.36 -26.57
C VAL A 37 -5.18 -6.14 -25.30
N LYS A 38 -6.40 -6.68 -25.27
CA LYS A 38 -7.25 -6.61 -24.09
C LYS A 38 -6.60 -7.31 -22.89
N HIS A 39 -6.03 -8.50 -23.10
CA HIS A 39 -5.35 -9.22 -22.04
C HIS A 39 -4.16 -8.43 -21.46
N GLU A 40 -3.31 -7.86 -22.32
CA GLU A 40 -2.20 -7.00 -21.85
C GLU A 40 -2.70 -5.76 -21.09
N TYR A 41 -3.79 -5.16 -21.55
CA TYR A 41 -4.41 -4.02 -20.87
C TYR A 41 -4.95 -4.42 -19.50
N ASP A 42 -5.68 -5.53 -19.42
CA ASP A 42 -6.24 -6.06 -18.17
C ASP A 42 -5.12 -6.38 -17.16
N LEU A 43 -4.02 -7.00 -17.61
CA LEU A 43 -2.83 -7.26 -16.78
C LEU A 43 -2.19 -5.97 -16.26
N LYS A 44 -2.03 -4.96 -17.11
CA LYS A 44 -1.48 -3.66 -16.69
C LYS A 44 -2.40 -2.97 -15.69
N LEU A 45 -3.70 -3.00 -15.94
CA LEU A 45 -4.70 -2.43 -15.05
C LEU A 45 -4.68 -3.11 -13.67
N GLU A 46 -4.61 -4.43 -13.64
CA GLU A 46 -4.49 -5.20 -12.40
C GLU A 46 -3.19 -4.89 -11.66
N SER A 47 -2.07 -4.79 -12.38
CA SER A 47 -0.78 -4.40 -11.81
C SER A 47 -0.84 -3.02 -11.15
N TYR A 48 -1.41 -2.01 -11.83
CA TYR A 48 -1.56 -0.67 -11.26
C TYR A 48 -2.46 -0.65 -10.04
N LYS A 49 -3.59 -1.36 -10.07
CA LYS A 49 -4.47 -1.50 -8.90
C LYS A 49 -3.73 -2.14 -7.73
N SER A 50 -2.98 -3.21 -7.96
CA SER A 50 -2.20 -3.88 -6.92
C SER A 50 -1.15 -2.96 -6.31
N GLN A 51 -0.46 -2.17 -7.13
CA GLN A 51 0.54 -1.19 -6.65
C GLN A 51 -0.10 -0.08 -5.79
N ILE A 52 -1.26 0.43 -6.19
CA ILE A 52 -2.00 1.45 -5.42
C ILE A 52 -2.40 0.87 -4.06
N THR A 53 -3.04 -0.31 -4.04
CA THR A 53 -3.47 -0.96 -2.79
C THR A 53 -2.30 -1.23 -1.85
N ARG A 54 -1.16 -1.71 -2.35
CA ARG A 54 0.04 -1.92 -1.51
C ARG A 54 0.58 -0.62 -0.93
N ARG A 55 0.53 0.48 -1.70
CA ARG A 55 0.94 1.80 -1.21
C ARG A 55 -0.01 2.31 -0.12
N GLU A 56 -1.32 2.20 -0.32
CA GLU A 56 -2.33 2.57 0.68
C GLU A 56 -2.13 1.80 1.98
N GLN A 57 -1.97 0.47 1.88
CA GLN A 57 -1.69 -0.40 3.02
C GLN A 57 -0.40 -0.02 3.74
N ALA A 58 0.68 0.26 3.01
CA ALA A 58 1.95 0.68 3.61
C ALA A 58 1.80 1.98 4.40
N TYR A 59 1.11 2.99 3.86
CA TYR A 59 0.86 4.24 4.59
C TYR A 59 -0.04 4.02 5.81
N GLU A 60 -1.09 3.22 5.67
CA GLU A 60 -2.00 2.90 6.78
C GLU A 60 -1.25 2.23 7.94
N GLU A 61 -0.45 1.20 7.66
CA GLU A 61 0.35 0.48 8.66
C GLU A 61 1.30 1.42 9.42
N ILE A 62 2.01 2.29 8.70
CA ILE A 62 2.97 3.24 9.31
C ILE A 62 2.23 4.27 10.17
N ILE A 63 1.12 4.84 9.66
CA ILE A 63 0.34 5.86 10.37
C ILE A 63 -0.26 5.29 11.65
N VAL A 64 -0.86 4.10 11.59
CA VAL A 64 -1.45 3.43 12.76
C VAL A 64 -0.39 3.13 13.80
N ALA A 65 0.77 2.61 13.37
CA ALA A 65 1.88 2.31 14.27
C ALA A 65 2.39 3.58 14.99
N LEU A 66 2.61 4.68 14.26
CA LEU A 66 2.99 5.96 14.86
C LEU A 66 1.92 6.45 15.86
N TYR A 67 0.64 6.32 15.53
CA TYR A 67 -0.46 6.72 16.41
C TYR A 67 -0.45 5.97 17.75
N ASP A 68 -0.27 4.65 17.70
CA ASP A 68 -0.22 3.81 18.90
C ASP A 68 1.01 4.12 19.76
N MET A 69 2.16 4.41 19.13
CA MET A 69 3.36 4.85 19.85
C MET A 69 3.17 6.23 20.51
N ILE A 70 2.63 7.20 19.78
CA ILE A 70 2.32 8.55 20.31
C ILE A 70 1.37 8.45 21.50
N LYS A 71 0.36 7.57 21.42
CA LYS A 71 -0.59 7.34 22.52
C LYS A 71 0.10 6.85 23.77
N TYR A 72 1.04 5.91 23.64
CA TYR A 72 1.83 5.42 24.76
C TYR A 72 2.60 6.57 25.44
N PHE A 73 3.36 7.35 24.66
CA PHE A 73 4.15 8.47 25.19
C PHE A 73 3.29 9.57 25.80
N ARG A 74 2.16 9.92 25.16
CA ARG A 74 1.23 10.92 25.67
C ARG A 74 0.71 10.56 27.07
N VAL A 75 0.25 9.31 27.24
CA VAL A 75 -0.30 8.87 28.52
C VAL A 75 0.76 8.94 29.62
N HIS A 76 1.99 8.51 29.34
CA HIS A 76 3.08 8.53 30.32
C HIS A 76 3.55 9.95 30.66
N LYS A 77 3.58 10.84 29.66
CA LYS A 77 3.87 12.27 29.83
C LYS A 77 2.82 12.96 30.70
N GLU A 78 1.53 12.66 30.50
CA GLU A 78 0.41 13.27 31.23
C GLU A 78 0.25 12.72 32.66
N ASP A 79 0.49 11.43 32.87
CA ASP A 79 0.39 10.78 34.19
C ASP A 79 1.58 11.11 35.12
N TYR A 80 2.73 11.50 34.54
CA TYR A 80 3.92 11.82 35.31
C TYR A 80 3.67 12.96 36.31
N GLY A 81 3.82 12.67 37.60
CA GLY A 81 3.65 13.64 38.69
C GLY A 81 2.21 13.79 39.21
N GLN A 82 1.23 13.07 38.66
CA GLN A 82 -0.18 13.10 39.14
C GLN A 82 -0.43 12.24 40.40
N GLY A 83 0.56 11.42 40.81
CA GLY A 83 0.55 10.71 42.10
C GLY A 83 -0.37 9.49 42.19
N THR A 84 -1.29 9.29 41.25
CA THR A 84 -2.17 8.10 41.21
C THR A 84 -1.59 6.95 40.38
N GLY A 85 -0.79 7.27 39.35
CA GLY A 85 -0.25 6.28 38.42
C GLY A 85 -1.33 5.57 37.58
N LEU A 86 -0.89 4.84 36.56
CA LEU A 86 -1.72 3.88 35.83
C LEU A 86 -1.90 2.60 36.64
N SER A 87 -3.03 1.91 36.46
CA SER A 87 -3.19 0.55 37.00
C SER A 87 -2.26 -0.43 36.28
N ASP A 88 -1.77 -1.46 36.98
CA ASP A 88 -0.88 -2.48 36.41
C ASP A 88 -1.45 -3.17 35.17
N GLU A 89 -2.78 -3.31 35.09
CA GLU A 89 -3.45 -3.87 33.92
C GLU A 89 -3.39 -2.91 32.72
N ARG A 90 -3.66 -1.61 32.98
CA ARG A 90 -3.63 -0.59 31.93
C ARG A 90 -2.21 -0.36 31.41
N GLU A 91 -1.23 -0.35 32.30
CA GLU A 91 0.18 -0.22 31.96
C GLU A 91 0.63 -1.34 31.02
N ARG A 92 0.30 -2.59 31.36
CA ARG A 92 0.59 -3.76 30.51
C ARG A 92 -0.09 -3.69 29.16
N GLU A 93 -1.36 -3.27 29.11
CA GLU A 93 -2.10 -3.10 27.86
C GLU A 93 -1.44 -2.07 26.93
N LEU A 94 -1.07 -0.91 27.48
CA LEU A 94 -0.41 0.16 26.74
C LEU A 94 0.97 -0.26 26.25
N LEU A 95 1.76 -0.91 27.09
CA LEU A 95 3.08 -1.42 26.73
C LEU A 95 3.00 -2.47 25.62
N GLN A 96 2.04 -3.40 25.68
CA GLN A 96 1.84 -4.39 24.61
C GLN A 96 1.49 -3.74 23.28
N LYS A 97 0.61 -2.73 23.29
CA LYS A 97 0.27 -1.96 22.09
C LYS A 97 1.49 -1.23 21.54
N TYR A 98 2.27 -0.59 22.40
CA TYR A 98 3.52 0.06 22.03
C TYR A 98 4.52 -0.90 21.39
N ILE A 99 4.79 -2.06 22.00
CA ILE A 99 5.73 -3.05 21.47
C ILE A 99 5.28 -3.54 20.09
N LYS A 100 3.98 -3.83 19.94
CA LYS A 100 3.41 -4.24 18.65
C LYS A 100 3.56 -3.13 17.61
N ALA A 101 3.24 -1.89 17.98
CA ALA A 101 3.33 -0.74 17.10
C ALA A 101 4.78 -0.45 16.68
N SER A 102 5.73 -0.48 17.62
CA SER A 102 7.16 -0.29 17.35
C SER A 102 7.70 -1.36 16.39
N SER A 103 7.33 -2.63 16.60
CA SER A 103 7.69 -3.72 15.70
C SER A 103 7.08 -3.54 14.30
N SER A 104 5.78 -3.18 14.24
CA SER A 104 5.11 -2.88 12.98
C SER A 104 5.74 -1.70 12.24
N LEU A 105 6.08 -0.61 12.94
CA LEU A 105 6.73 0.56 12.37
C LEU A 105 8.10 0.21 11.79
N SER A 106 8.90 -0.57 12.52
CA SER A 106 10.21 -1.03 12.06
C SER A 106 10.07 -1.85 10.77
N LYS A 107 9.19 -2.86 10.78
CA LYS A 107 8.91 -3.69 9.60
C LYS A 107 8.38 -2.87 8.42
N ALA A 108 7.45 -1.95 8.67
CA ALA A 108 6.86 -1.11 7.64
C ALA A 108 7.86 -0.07 7.11
N THR A 109 8.85 0.35 7.90
CA THR A 109 9.94 1.20 7.40
C THR A 109 10.86 0.41 6.46
N ASP A 110 11.22 -0.83 6.83
CA ASP A 110 12.10 -1.66 6.02
C ASP A 110 11.41 -2.11 4.70
N ILE A 111 10.16 -2.60 4.77
CA ILE A 111 9.42 -3.13 3.62
C ILE A 111 8.63 -2.04 2.90
N GLY A 112 8.04 -1.10 3.63
CA GLY A 112 7.23 -0.03 3.05
C GLY A 112 8.04 0.94 2.21
N SER A 113 9.37 1.00 2.40
CA SER A 113 10.30 1.76 1.56
C SER A 113 10.17 1.46 0.05
N PHE A 114 9.72 0.26 -0.32
CA PHE A 114 9.46 -0.12 -1.71
C PHE A 114 8.17 0.48 -2.30
N TYR A 115 7.24 0.93 -1.46
CA TYR A 115 5.89 1.34 -1.86
C TYR A 115 5.57 2.82 -1.57
N ILE A 116 6.24 3.42 -0.59
CA ILE A 116 6.09 4.83 -0.20
C ILE A 116 7.13 5.71 -0.89
N SER A 117 6.90 7.02 -0.91
CA SER A 117 7.86 7.97 -1.50
C SER A 117 9.17 8.05 -0.72
N GLN A 118 10.25 8.42 -1.40
CA GLN A 118 11.55 8.67 -0.75
C GLN A 118 11.44 9.72 0.37
N ASN A 119 10.66 10.77 0.16
CA ASN A 119 10.40 11.78 1.19
C ASN A 119 9.78 11.16 2.46
N SER A 120 8.88 10.18 2.31
CA SER A 120 8.31 9.45 3.46
C SER A 120 9.35 8.58 4.15
N VAL A 121 10.22 7.92 3.39
CA VAL A 121 11.34 7.14 3.93
C VAL A 121 12.29 8.03 4.73
N ASP A 122 12.64 9.20 4.21
CA ASP A 122 13.55 10.15 4.85
C ASP A 122 13.01 10.63 6.21
N ILE A 123 11.69 10.87 6.31
CA ILE A 123 11.02 11.21 7.57
C ILE A 123 11.20 10.08 8.61
N LEU A 124 10.96 8.82 8.21
CA LEU A 124 11.08 7.67 9.11
C LEU A 124 12.53 7.38 9.49
N GLN A 125 13.47 7.55 8.56
CA GLN A 125 14.90 7.42 8.83
C GLN A 125 15.37 8.48 9.81
N LYS A 126 14.96 9.74 9.61
CA LYS A 126 15.26 10.84 10.54
C LYS A 126 14.72 10.56 11.93
N LEU A 127 13.49 10.05 12.03
CA LEU A 127 12.95 9.59 13.31
C LEU A 127 13.86 8.51 13.89
N ARG A 128 14.19 7.46 13.14
CA ARG A 128 15.00 6.32 13.62
C ARG A 128 16.42 6.69 14.04
N SER A 129 17.08 7.63 13.36
CA SER A 129 18.48 7.99 13.58
C SER A 129 18.68 9.16 14.54
N ARG A 130 17.60 9.66 15.17
CA ARG A 130 17.68 10.77 16.12
C ARG A 130 18.44 10.37 17.37
N GLU A 131 18.93 11.38 18.09
CA GLU A 131 19.42 11.21 19.45
C GLU A 131 18.23 10.95 20.38
N ILE A 132 18.32 9.89 21.18
CA ILE A 132 17.28 9.47 22.12
C ILE A 132 17.86 9.70 23.52
N LEU A 133 17.11 10.41 24.39
CA LEU A 133 17.50 10.59 25.78
C LEU A 133 17.63 9.22 26.49
N ASP A 134 18.58 9.12 27.39
CA ASP A 134 18.78 7.89 28.17
C ASP A 134 17.66 7.76 29.21
N TYR A 135 16.81 6.76 29.02
CA TYR A 135 15.68 6.47 29.92
C TYR A 135 16.07 6.30 31.40
N TYR A 136 17.29 5.81 31.68
CA TYR A 136 17.74 5.51 33.04
C TYR A 136 18.52 6.65 33.67
N ASN A 137 19.17 7.49 32.86
CA ASN A 137 20.03 8.58 33.35
C ASN A 137 19.37 9.96 33.29
N GLU A 138 18.33 10.14 32.47
CA GLU A 138 17.58 11.39 32.31
C GLU A 138 16.24 11.36 33.07
N PRO A 139 15.66 12.53 33.41
CA PRO A 139 14.31 12.58 33.96
C PRO A 139 13.29 11.93 33.01
N LYS A 140 12.55 10.92 33.49
CA LYS A 140 11.58 10.16 32.68
C LYS A 140 10.55 11.05 31.96
N PHE A 141 10.15 12.15 32.59
CA PHE A 141 9.26 13.13 31.95
C PHE A 141 9.87 13.71 30.68
N GLU A 142 11.14 14.09 30.71
CA GLU A 142 11.85 14.66 29.55
C GLU A 142 11.98 13.63 28.43
N PHE A 143 12.26 12.36 28.79
CA PHE A 143 12.23 11.25 27.84
C PHE A 143 10.87 11.13 27.16
N TYR A 144 9.77 11.02 27.92
CA TYR A 144 8.43 10.86 27.34
C TYR A 144 7.97 12.09 26.56
N GLU A 145 8.35 13.30 26.97
CA GLU A 145 8.09 14.53 26.25
C GLU A 145 8.80 14.55 24.89
N GLN A 146 10.10 14.24 24.87
CA GLN A 146 10.88 14.18 23.63
C GLN A 146 10.30 13.14 22.67
N GLU A 147 10.04 11.93 23.17
CA GLU A 147 9.49 10.85 22.36
C GLU A 147 8.11 11.21 21.80
N PHE A 148 7.24 11.83 22.61
CA PHE A 148 5.95 12.32 22.13
C PHE A 148 6.11 13.34 21.00
N GLN A 149 6.97 14.34 21.19
CA GLN A 149 7.16 15.43 20.23
C GLN A 149 7.75 14.94 18.90
N GLU A 150 8.77 14.10 18.95
CA GLU A 150 9.44 13.61 17.73
C GLU A 150 8.53 12.68 16.93
N HIS A 151 7.77 11.79 17.58
CA HIS A 151 6.81 10.93 16.89
C HIS A 151 5.61 11.71 16.34
N ASP A 152 5.07 12.69 17.09
CA ASP A 152 3.97 13.54 16.62
C ASP A 152 4.39 14.39 15.41
N LYS A 153 5.61 14.92 15.44
CA LYS A 153 6.20 15.64 14.30
C LYS A 153 6.36 14.74 13.09
N ALA A 154 6.94 13.55 13.26
CA ALA A 154 7.09 12.58 12.17
C ALA A 154 5.74 12.19 11.56
N LEU A 155 4.72 11.94 12.40
CA LEU A 155 3.36 11.65 11.94
C LEU A 155 2.78 12.80 11.12
N LYS A 156 2.90 14.05 11.57
CA LYS A 156 2.41 15.23 10.85
C LYS A 156 3.09 15.39 9.49
N GLU A 157 4.41 15.26 9.43
CA GLU A 157 5.17 15.33 8.18
C GLU A 157 4.78 14.18 7.24
N LEU A 158 4.63 12.96 7.78
CA LEU A 158 4.24 11.77 7.02
C LEU A 158 2.83 11.92 6.43
N LEU A 159 1.86 12.44 7.19
CA LEU A 159 0.49 12.68 6.70
C LEU A 159 0.46 13.66 5.52
N VAL A 160 1.33 14.68 5.53
CA VAL A 160 1.47 15.60 4.40
C VAL A 160 2.05 14.89 3.18
N SER A 161 3.07 14.04 3.37
CA SER A 161 3.63 13.25 2.27
C SER A 161 2.62 12.24 1.72
N ALA A 162 1.98 11.46 2.59
CA ALA A 162 0.96 10.47 2.25
C ALA A 162 -0.18 11.08 1.43
N LYS A 163 -0.69 12.25 1.84
CA LYS A 163 -1.73 12.96 1.07
C LYS A 163 -1.29 13.31 -0.36
N LYS A 164 -0.02 13.67 -0.56
CA LYS A 164 0.52 13.96 -1.90
C LYS A 164 0.68 12.67 -2.71
N ASP A 165 1.15 11.62 -2.07
CA ASP A 165 1.50 10.35 -2.72
C ASP A 165 0.26 9.52 -3.10
N LEU A 166 -0.82 9.63 -2.30
CA LEU A 166 -2.11 8.98 -2.56
C LEU A 166 -3.03 9.78 -3.50
N LYS A 167 -2.89 11.11 -3.56
CA LYS A 167 -3.65 11.96 -4.50
C LYS A 167 -3.07 11.94 -5.92
N ARG A 168 -1.80 11.54 -6.07
CA ARG A 168 -1.11 11.44 -7.37
C ARG A 168 -1.33 10.11 -8.09
N THR A 169 -2.16 9.23 -7.55
CA THR A 169 -2.61 7.96 -8.13
C THR A 169 -4.04 8.08 -8.64
#